data_AF-A0A661C330-F1
#
_entry.id   AF-A0A661C330-F1
#
_cell.length_a   1.000
_cell.length_b   1.000
_cell.length_c   1.000
_cell.angle_alpha   90.00
_cell.angle_beta   90.00
_cell.angle_gamma   90.00
#
_symmetry.space_group_name_H-M   'P 1'
#
loop_
_entity.id
_entity.type
_entity.pdbx_description
1 polymer ?
#
loop_
_entity_poly.entity_id
_entity_poly.type
_entity_poly.pdbx_seq_one_letter_code
_entity_poly.pdbx_strand_id
1 'polypeptide(L)' 'DAGVWIRPFGKLVYLMPPFIIENEDLEKLTTAVVNIVSKLST' A
#
# COMPACT_ATOMS: atom_id res chain seq x y z
N ASP A 1 -10.75 5.68 -3.05
CA ASP A 1 -10.27 5.51 -4.44
C ASP A 1 -9.50 4.23 -4.74
N ALA A 2 -8.61 3.71 -3.88
CA ALA A 2 -7.92 2.42 -4.12
C ALA A 2 -8.33 1.26 -3.19
N GLY A 3 -9.23 1.49 -2.22
CA GLY A 3 -9.64 0.46 -1.24
C GLY A 3 -8.58 0.09 -0.19
N VAL A 4 -7.43 0.76 -0.20
CA VAL A 4 -6.31 0.48 0.71
C VAL A 4 -6.17 1.59 1.74
N TRP A 5 -6.04 1.20 3.02
CA TRP A 5 -5.72 2.13 4.10
C TRP A 5 -4.22 2.13 4.37
N ILE A 6 -3.56 3.24 4.03
CA ILE A 6 -2.11 3.41 4.18
C ILE A 6 -1.85 4.44 5.29
N ARG A 7 -0.92 4.12 6.20
CA ARG A 7 -0.47 5.06 7.25
C ARG A 7 0.96 5.53 6.97
N PRO A 8 1.15 6.74 6.42
CA PRO A 8 2.48 7.32 6.26
C PRO A 8 3.05 7.79 7.61
N PHE A 9 4.36 7.67 7.79
CA PHE A 9 5.11 8.20 8.92
C PHE A 9 6.39 8.87 8.43
N GLY A 10 6.41 10.21 8.40
CA GLY A 10 7.51 10.97 7.80
C GLY A 10 7.68 10.61 6.32
N LYS A 11 8.85 10.06 5.96
CA LYS A 11 9.15 9.58 4.59
C LYS A 11 8.89 8.08 4.39
N LEU A 12 8.28 7.41 5.37
CA LEU A 12 8.03 5.97 5.34
C LEU A 12 6.56 5.68 5.06
N VAL A 13 6.34 4.70 4.19
CA VAL A 13 5.02 4.12 3.91
C VAL A 13 5.11 2.64 4.30
N TYR A 14 4.29 2.21 5.26
CA TYR A 14 4.30 0.83 5.74
C TYR A 14 2.90 0.22 5.75
N LEU A 15 2.89 -1.12 5.73
CA LEU A 15 1.69 -1.96 5.63
C LEU A 15 1.88 -3.13 6.59
N MET A 16 0.80 -3.59 7.21
CA MET A 16 0.79 -4.83 8.01
C MET A 16 -0.44 -5.64 7.62
N PRO A 17 -0.40 -6.36 6.47
CA PRO A 17 -1.48 -7.23 6.09
C PRO A 17 -1.58 -8.42 7.07
N PRO A 18 -2.78 -9.01 7.23
CA PRO A 18 -2.92 -10.24 8.01
C PRO A 18 -2.13 -11.38 7.36
N PHE A 19 -1.65 -12.34 8.15
CA PHE A 19 -0.89 -13.48 7.63
C PHE A 19 -1.72 -14.43 6.74
N ILE A 20 -3.06 -14.35 6.84
CA ILE A 20 -4.00 -15.17 6.08
C ILE A 20 -4.44 -14.44 4.79
N ILE A 21 -3.73 -13.39 4.38
CA ILE A 21 -4.09 -12.64 3.17
C ILE A 21 -3.91 -13.48 1.90
N GLU A 22 -4.88 -13.38 0.99
CA GLU A 22 -4.79 -14.01 -0.33
C GLU A 22 -3.83 -13.26 -1.25
N ASN A 23 -3.23 -13.98 -2.21
CA ASN A 23 -2.24 -13.40 -3.13
C ASN A 23 -2.81 -12.22 -3.94
N GLU A 24 -4.06 -12.32 -4.39
CA GLU A 24 -4.71 -11.26 -5.17
C GLU A 24 -4.88 -9.97 -4.36
N ASP A 25 -5.20 -10.07 -3.08
CA ASP A 25 -5.36 -8.90 -2.22
C ASP A 25 -4.01 -8.31 -1.83
N LEU A 26 -2.98 -9.14 -1.66
CA LEU A 26 -1.61 -8.68 -1.47
C LEU A 26 -1.09 -7.92 -2.69
N GLU A 27 -1.40 -8.39 -3.91
CA GLU A 27 -1.04 -7.72 -5.15
C GLU A 27 -1.74 -6.36 -5.29
N LYS A 28 -3.03 -6.27 -4.96
CA LYS A 28 -3.77 -4.99 -4.91
C LYS A 28 -3.14 -4.01 -3.92
N LEU A 29 -2.81 -4.47 -2.71
CA LEU A 29 -2.20 -3.64 -1.66
C LEU A 29 -0.86 -3.08 -2.10
N THR A 30 0.04 -3.93 -2.59
CA THR A 30 1.38 -3.52 -3.02
C THR A 30 1.34 -2.61 -4.24
N THR A 31 0.48 -2.89 -5.21
CA THR A 31 0.29 -2.03 -6.40
C THR A 31 -0.22 -0.64 -6.01
N ALA A 32 -1.20 -0.56 -5.09
CA ALA A 32 -1.70 0.71 -4.60
C ALA A 32 -0.62 1.55 -3.93
N VAL A 33 0.29 0.91 -3.18
CA VAL A 33 1.40 1.57 -2.49
C VAL A 33 2.39 2.16 -3.49
N VAL A 34 2.81 1.38 -4.48
CA VAL A 34 3.72 1.86 -5.54
C VAL A 34 3.11 3.07 -6.25
N ASN A 35 1.83 3.00 -6.62
CA ASN A 35 1.14 4.10 -7.29
C ASN A 35 1.11 5.38 -6.44
N ILE A 36 0.92 5.26 -5.13
CA ILE A 36 0.88 6.41 -4.22
C ILE A 36 2.28 7.00 -4.04
N VAL A 37 3.30 6.17 -3.85
CA VAL A 37 4.69 6.64 -3.73
C VAL A 37 5.14 7.36 -5.00
N SER A 38 4.82 6.83 -6.19
CA SER A 38 5.11 7.49 -7.46
C SER A 38 4.45 8.87 -7.57
N LYS A 39 3.20 9.01 -7.10
CA LYS A 39 2.48 10.29 -7.10
C LYS A 39 3.04 11.31 -6.11
N LEU A 40 3.57 10.85 -4.96
CA LEU A 40 4.13 11.72 -3.92
C LEU A 40 5.54 12.23 -4.25
N SER A 41 6.24 11.57 -5.17
CA SER A 41 7.61 11.95 -5.58
C SER A 41 7.64 12.99 -6.72
N THR A 42 6.48 13.41 -7.24
CA THR A 42 6.34 14.48 -8.25
C THR A 42 5.86 15.75 -7.56
#